data_AF-A0A958QP24-F1
#
_entry.id   AF-A0A958QP24-F1
#
_cell.length_a   1.000
_cell.length_b   1.000
_cell.length_c   1.000
_cell.angle_alpha   90.00
_cell.angle_beta   90.00
_cell.angle_gamma   90.00
#
_symmetry.space_group_name_H-M   'P 1'
#
loop_
_entity.id
_entity.type
_entity.pdbx_description
1 polymer ?
#
loop_
_entity_poly.entity_id
_entity_poly.type
_entity_poly.pdbx_seq_one_letter_code
_entity_poly.pdbx_strand_id
1 'polypeptide(L)' 'MEKFQKEMSGLSARLQNENFVKNAPVEVVEQGRATLTELSSKIETLELSLQRLN' A
#
# COMPACT_ATOMS: atom_id res chain seq x y z
N MET A 1 -4.70 11.25 -5.10
CA MET A 1 -3.49 10.39 -5.18
C MET A 1 -2.57 10.57 -3.99
N GLU A 2 -2.19 11.79 -3.63
CA GLU A 2 -1.16 12.04 -2.60
C GLU A 2 -1.44 11.38 -1.23
N LYS A 3 -2.72 11.34 -0.81
CA LYS A 3 -3.14 10.62 0.41
C LYS A 3 -2.85 9.12 0.34
N PHE A 4 -3.25 8.47 -0.75
CA PHE A 4 -3.03 7.03 -0.94
C PHE A 4 -1.54 6.70 -1.09
N GLN A 5 -0.76 7.55 -1.75
CA GLN A 5 0.69 7.41 -1.85
C GLN A 5 1.37 7.53 -0.48
N LYS A 6 0.96 8.48 0.36
CA LYS A 6 1.46 8.62 1.74
C LYS A 6 1.12 7.41 2.60
N GLU A 7 -0.12 6.94 2.53
CA GLU A 7 -0.58 5.75 3.26
C GLU A 7 0.18 4.49 2.79
N MET A 8 0.32 4.29 1.48
CA MET A 8 1.09 3.19 0.90
C MET A 8 2.57 3.25 1.31
N SER A 9 3.18 4.43 1.32
CA SER A 9 4.60 4.59 1.70
C SER A 9 4.82 4.25 3.17
N GLY A 10 3.94 4.71 4.07
CA GLY A 10 4.02 4.39 5.49
C GLY A 10 3.79 2.90 5.77
N LEU A 11 2.84 2.28 5.07
CA LEU A 11 2.54 0.86 5.21
C LEU A 11 3.65 -0.02 4.63
N SER A 12 4.20 0.34 3.47
CA SER A 12 5.35 -0.33 2.85
C SER A 12 6.57 -0.29 3.76
N ALA A 13 6.89 0.88 4.35
CA ALA A 13 8.02 1.01 5.26
C ALA A 13 7.89 0.10 6.50
N ARG A 14 6.66 -0.08 7.02
CA ARG A 14 6.39 -1.00 8.12
C ARG A 14 6.54 -2.46 7.70
N LEU A 15 6.04 -2.83 6.52
CA LEU A 15 6.11 -4.21 6.00
C LEU A 15 7.51 -4.60 5.50
N GLN A 16 8.36 -3.63 5.17
CA GLN A 16 9.77 -3.86 4.86
C GLN A 16 10.65 -3.95 6.12
N ASN A 17 10.14 -3.50 7.26
CA ASN A 17 10.84 -3.65 8.53
C ASN A 17 10.76 -5.11 8.99
N GLU A 18 11.87 -5.84 8.88
CA GLU A 18 11.97 -7.25 9.27
C GLU A 18 11.57 -7.49 10.73
N ASN A 19 11.87 -6.56 11.63
CA ASN A 19 11.46 -6.69 13.04
C ASN A 19 9.95 -6.59 13.19
N PHE A 20 9.29 -5.75 12.41
CA PHE A 20 7.83 -5.68 12.40
C PHE A 20 7.23 -6.98 11.85
N VAL A 21 7.72 -7.48 10.71
CA VAL A 21 7.22 -8.71 10.10
C VAL A 21 7.44 -9.95 10.99
N LYS A 22 8.58 -10.02 11.69
CA LYS A 22 8.91 -11.16 12.56
C LYS A 22 8.13 -11.16 13.88
N ASN A 23 7.77 -9.99 14.41
CA ASN A 23 7.15 -9.86 15.74
C ASN A 23 5.65 -9.52 15.69
N ALA A 24 5.13 -9.01 14.56
CA ALA A 24 3.71 -8.72 14.43
C ALA A 24 2.91 -10.00 14.17
N PRO A 25 1.61 -10.03 14.57
CA PRO A 25 0.72 -11.13 14.22
C PRO A 25 0.66 -11.34 12.71
N VAL A 26 0.62 -12.60 12.27
CA VAL A 26 0.53 -12.97 10.85
C VAL A 26 -0.66 -12.28 10.18
N GLU A 27 -1.82 -12.26 10.84
CA GLU A 27 -3.03 -11.59 10.34
C GLU A 27 -2.79 -10.09 10.06
N VAL A 28 -2.01 -9.40 10.89
CA VAL A 28 -1.70 -7.96 10.71
C VAL A 28 -0.74 -7.76 9.53
N VAL A 29 0.24 -8.64 9.38
CA VAL A 29 1.17 -8.60 8.24
C VAL A 29 0.44 -8.89 6.93
N GLU A 30 -0.43 -9.89 6.91
CA GLU A 30 -1.22 -10.25 5.74
C GLU A 30 -2.24 -9.18 5.38
N GLN A 31 -2.98 -8.63 6.35
CA GLN A 31 -3.86 -7.49 6.14
C GLN A 31 -3.10 -6.27 5.61
N GLY A 32 -1.91 -6.00 6.14
CA GLY A 32 -1.05 -4.94 5.66
C GLY A 32 -0.65 -5.15 4.20
N ARG A 33 -0.25 -6.37 3.83
CA ARG A 33 0.10 -6.71 2.44
C ARG A 33 -1.10 -6.57 1.51
N ALA A 34 -2.26 -7.08 1.91
CA ALA A 34 -3.50 -6.96 1.14
C ALA A 34 -3.90 -5.48 0.93
N THR A 35 -3.79 -4.67 1.98
CA THR A 35 -4.07 -3.23 1.92
C THR A 35 -3.08 -2.50 1.00
N LEU A 36 -1.80 -2.89 1.02
CA LEU A 36 -0.78 -2.32 0.13
C LEU A 36 -1.11 -2.62 -1.35
N THR A 37 -1.49 -3.86 -1.65
CA THR A 37 -1.95 -4.25 -3.00
C THR A 37 -3.18 -3.44 -3.42
N GLU A 38 -4.17 -3.30 -2.54
CA GLU A 38 -5.39 -2.53 -2.85
C GLU A 38 -5.09 -1.04 -3.12
N LEU A 39 -4.24 -0.43 -2.28
CA LEU A 39 -3.82 0.97 -2.46
C LEU A 39 -3.06 1.15 -3.78
N SER A 40 -2.19 0.20 -4.13
CA SER A 40 -1.46 0.21 -5.41
C SER A 40 -2.42 0.16 -6.59
N SER A 41 -3.38 -0.78 -6.60
CA SER A 41 -4.37 -0.89 -7.68
C SER A 41 -5.27 0.35 -7.80
N LYS A 42 -5.62 0.97 -6.67
CA LYS A 42 -6.38 2.24 -6.66
C LYS A 42 -5.58 3.38 -7.28
N ILE A 43 -4.30 3.50 -6.96
CA ILE A 43 -3.42 4.52 -7.56
C ILE A 43 -3.30 4.28 -9.06
N GLU A 44 -3.01 3.06 -9.49
CA GLU A 44 -2.87 2.71 -10.91
C GLU A 44 -4.16 3.02 -11.69
N THR A 45 -5.33 2.65 -11.15
CA THR A 45 -6.62 2.94 -11.78
C THR A 45 -6.87 4.44 -11.93
N LEU A 46 -6.52 5.22 -10.90
CA LEU A 46 -6.64 6.68 -10.93
C LEU A 46 -5.66 7.30 -11.93
N GLU A 47 -4.44 6.78 -12.03
CA GLU A 47 -3.42 7.23 -13.00
C GLU A 47 -3.86 6.97 -14.43
N LEU A 48 -4.35 5.76 -14.71
CA LEU A 48 -4.92 5.43 -16.02
C LEU A 48 -6.13 6.30 -16.36
N SER A 49 -6.97 6.62 -15.37
CA SER A 49 -8.13 7.49 -15.58
C SER A 49 -7.73 8.93 -15.89
N LEU A 50 -6.70 9.45 -15.21
CA LEU A 50 -6.14 10.77 -15.50
C LEU A 50 -5.46 10.82 -16.88
N GLN A 51 -4.72 9.76 -17.25
CA GLN A 51 -4.08 9.67 -18.57
C GLN A 51 -5.10 9.65 -19.71
N ARG A 52 -6.30 9.11 -19.50
CA ARG A 52 -7.38 9.11 -20.51
C ARG A 52 -8.08 10.45 -20.66
N LEU A 53 -7.97 11.33 -19.65
CA LEU A 53 -8.63 12.63 -19.62
C LEU A 53 -7.74 13.76 -20.17
N ASN A 54 -6.42 13.57 -20.15
CA ASN A 54 -5.42 14.44 -20.79
C ASN A 54 -5.14 14.01 -22.23
#